data_AF-R1GD83-F1
#
_entry.id   AF-R1GD83-F1
#
_cell.length_a   1.000
_cell.length_b   1.000
_cell.length_c   1.000
_cell.angle_alpha   90.00
_cell.angle_beta   90.00
_cell.angle_gamma   90.00
#
_symmetry.space_group_name_H-M   'P 1'
#
loop_
_entity.id
_entity.type
_entity.pdbx_description
1 polymer ?
#
loop_
_entity_poly.entity_id
_entity_poly.type
_entity_poly.pdbx_seq_one_letter_code
_entity_poly.pdbx_strand_id
1 'polypeptide(L)'
;MDGRPPDFRKRVKPRDNSEFAIRYVDATTSNIRARYVQNRMINKDWVFAIPDDIRYSGTEDTAIAGYGNQCHESCQEANFMVFRNENDGQTHVGYPYTEEWGFSTFPSEAIGADNGTAYAIVPILQLSTDEYPYVAMYLSAESKLKEMYFAQEREQKWKLSNMNVNLTIDAGSQIAAMSYLLDDLRYVQVLVTHEDGGVMMAYLDGGPDKHWAETTSVSGMEDVIPLSPIAANQAGRVYALENVNGTPEIVEWKRNSTTGTPSFERLGPVTPTPTT
;
A
#
# COMPACT_ATOMS: atom_id res chain seq x y z
N MET A 1 -1.84 53.94 -14.22
CA MET A 1 -1.45 52.69 -13.55
C MET A 1 -2.70 51.83 -13.49
N ASP A 2 -2.78 50.83 -14.37
CA ASP A 2 -3.98 50.03 -14.62
C ASP A 2 -4.00 48.91 -13.57
N GLY A 3 -4.84 49.07 -12.54
CA GLY A 3 -4.94 48.18 -11.38
C GLY A 3 -5.65 46.86 -11.68
N ARG A 4 -5.16 46.08 -12.65
CA ARG A 4 -5.66 44.73 -12.87
C ARG A 4 -5.06 43.78 -11.83
N PRO A 5 -5.88 43.00 -11.10
CA PRO A 5 -5.37 41.94 -10.24
C PRO A 5 -4.52 40.98 -11.08
N PRO A 6 -3.48 40.34 -10.50
CA PRO A 6 -2.74 39.31 -11.19
C PRO A 6 -3.72 38.24 -11.71
N ASP A 7 -3.64 38.01 -13.02
CA ASP A 7 -4.37 36.95 -13.72
C ASP A 7 -3.93 35.61 -13.13
N PHE A 8 -4.76 35.03 -12.25
CA PHE A 8 -4.61 33.68 -11.72
C PHE A 8 -4.88 32.64 -12.82
N ARG A 9 -4.17 32.76 -13.95
CA ARG A 9 -4.13 31.73 -14.98
C ARG A 9 -3.81 30.42 -14.28
N LYS A 10 -4.77 29.49 -14.39
CA LYS A 10 -4.73 28.08 -13.99
C LYS A 10 -3.34 27.66 -13.51
N ARG A 11 -3.10 27.72 -12.19
CA ARG A 11 -1.93 27.03 -11.63
C ARG A 11 -2.06 25.59 -12.08
N VAL A 12 -1.11 25.12 -12.90
CA VAL A 12 -0.98 23.70 -13.23
C VAL A 12 -1.03 22.97 -11.90
N LYS A 13 -2.02 22.10 -11.70
CA LYS A 13 -2.14 21.38 -10.44
C LYS A 13 -0.83 20.58 -10.34
N PRO A 14 -0.07 20.64 -9.24
CA PRO A 14 1.24 19.99 -9.16
C PRO A 14 1.23 18.47 -9.48
N ARG A 15 0.03 17.90 -9.45
CA ARG A 15 -0.35 16.53 -9.77
C ARG A 15 -0.20 16.18 -11.27
N ASP A 16 -0.50 17.11 -12.18
CA ASP A 16 -0.61 16.87 -13.63
C ASP A 16 0.73 16.53 -14.29
N ASN A 17 1.85 16.79 -13.60
CA ASN A 17 3.21 16.53 -14.07
C ASN A 17 4.03 15.73 -13.04
N SER A 18 3.41 14.85 -12.26
CA SER A 18 4.12 14.03 -11.26
C SER A 18 4.44 12.62 -11.76
N GLU A 19 5.63 12.09 -11.40
CA GLU A 19 6.05 10.70 -11.65
C GLU A 19 5.50 9.77 -10.56
N PHE A 20 5.53 10.23 -9.31
CA PHE A 20 4.93 9.54 -8.17
C PHE A 20 4.64 10.53 -7.03
N ALA A 21 3.89 10.05 -6.04
CA ALA A 21 3.63 10.78 -4.80
C ALA A 21 3.96 9.93 -3.59
N ILE A 22 4.49 10.57 -2.55
CA ILE A 22 4.71 9.96 -1.23
C ILE A 22 3.67 10.54 -0.29
N ARG A 23 2.99 9.67 0.46
CA ARG A 23 2.05 10.06 1.52
C ARG A 23 2.67 9.79 2.89
N TYR A 24 2.43 10.68 3.84
CA TYR A 24 2.95 10.57 5.20
C TYR A 24 2.08 11.34 6.19
N VAL A 25 2.11 10.95 7.46
CA VAL A 25 1.58 11.75 8.57
C VAL A 25 2.63 12.78 8.96
N ASP A 26 2.24 14.05 8.99
CA ASP A 26 3.09 15.12 9.50
C ASP A 26 3.01 15.17 11.02
N ALA A 27 4.11 14.83 11.71
CA ALA A 27 4.15 14.74 13.17
C ALA A 27 3.84 16.06 13.91
N THR A 28 3.99 17.22 13.26
CA THR A 28 3.71 18.52 13.90
C THR A 28 2.23 18.88 13.85
N THR A 29 1.56 18.49 12.77
CA THR A 29 0.17 18.88 12.48
C THR A 29 -0.83 17.73 12.56
N SER A 30 -0.35 16.50 12.71
CA SER A 30 -1.13 15.27 12.59
C SER A 30 -1.87 15.14 11.26
N ASN A 31 -1.51 15.93 10.24
CA ASN A 31 -2.17 15.89 8.94
C ASN A 31 -1.50 14.86 8.03
N ILE A 32 -2.30 14.10 7.30
CA ILE A 32 -1.85 13.29 6.18
C ILE A 32 -1.53 14.22 5.01
N ARG A 33 -0.28 14.21 4.57
CA ARG A 33 0.22 15.05 3.47
C ARG A 33 0.64 14.20 2.28
N ALA A 34 0.74 14.85 1.12
CA ALA A 34 1.37 14.27 -0.05
C ALA A 34 2.50 15.17 -0.56
N ARG A 35 3.64 14.56 -0.87
CA ARG A 35 4.72 15.17 -1.66
C ARG A 35 4.74 14.54 -3.03
N TYR A 36 4.54 15.36 -4.05
CA TYR A 36 4.59 14.94 -5.44
C TYR A 36 5.98 15.19 -5.99
N VAL A 37 6.49 14.19 -6.71
CA VAL A 37 7.78 14.28 -7.37
C VAL A 37 7.52 14.52 -8.85
N GLN A 38 8.05 15.61 -9.39
CA GLN A 38 7.81 16.00 -10.78
C GLN A 38 8.43 15.00 -11.76
N ASN A 39 7.76 14.85 -12.91
CA ASN A 39 8.17 13.99 -14.00
C ASN A 39 9.56 14.40 -14.51
N ARG A 40 10.51 13.46 -14.43
CA ARG A 40 11.90 13.69 -14.85
C ARG A 40 12.07 13.94 -16.34
N MET A 41 11.07 13.62 -17.15
CA MET A 41 11.05 13.97 -18.57
C MET A 41 11.00 15.49 -18.80
N ILE A 42 10.51 16.25 -17.80
CA ILE A 42 10.40 17.71 -17.85
C ILE A 42 11.56 18.38 -17.12
N ASN A 43 12.06 17.78 -16.04
CA ASN A 43 13.18 18.30 -15.25
C ASN A 43 14.19 17.20 -14.94
N LYS A 44 15.47 17.39 -15.28
CA LYS A 44 16.51 16.37 -15.04
C LYS A 44 16.72 16.07 -13.56
N ASP A 45 16.35 17.01 -12.69
CA ASP A 45 16.46 16.89 -11.25
C ASP A 45 15.13 16.50 -10.60
N TRP A 46 15.21 15.78 -9.49
CA TRP A 46 14.06 15.50 -8.64
C TRP A 46 13.56 16.80 -7.99
N VAL A 47 12.46 17.34 -8.51
CA VAL A 47 11.81 18.51 -7.92
C VAL A 47 10.54 18.08 -7.21
N PHE A 48 10.48 18.39 -5.93
CA PHE A 48 9.26 18.25 -5.15
C PHE A 48 8.32 19.41 -5.45
N ALA A 49 7.10 19.06 -5.83
CA ALA A 49 6.01 20.01 -5.89
C ALA A 49 5.63 20.48 -4.48
N ILE A 50 5.02 21.67 -4.39
CA ILE A 50 4.49 22.20 -3.12
C ILE A 50 3.52 21.16 -2.55
N PRO A 51 3.67 20.77 -1.27
CA PRO A 51 2.77 19.81 -0.63
C PRO A 51 1.33 20.27 -0.78
N ASP A 52 0.47 19.34 -1.16
CA ASP A 52 -0.97 19.54 -1.08
C ASP A 52 -1.37 19.12 0.33
N ASP A 53 -1.80 20.07 1.16
CA ASP A 53 -2.29 19.77 2.51
C ASP A 53 -3.64 19.07 2.35
N ILE A 54 -3.63 17.76 2.52
CA ILE A 54 -4.85 16.96 2.47
C ILE A 54 -5.55 17.10 3.82
N ARG A 55 -6.88 17.24 3.81
CA ARG A 55 -7.70 17.49 5.01
C ARG A 55 -7.88 16.29 5.95
N TYR A 56 -7.04 15.26 5.85
CA TYR A 56 -7.15 14.09 6.71
C TYR A 56 -6.13 14.21 7.83
N SER A 57 -6.53 13.86 9.04
CA SER A 57 -5.64 13.74 10.18
C SER A 57 -5.41 12.27 10.54
N GLY A 58 -4.29 12.02 11.19
CA GLY A 58 -3.90 10.75 11.76
C GLY A 58 -2.90 10.96 12.89
N THR A 59 -2.85 10.00 13.81
CA THR A 59 -1.82 9.91 14.84
C THR A 59 -0.50 9.42 14.26
N GLU A 60 0.59 9.48 15.04
CA GLU A 60 1.89 8.93 14.65
C GLU A 60 1.83 7.43 14.32
N ASP A 61 0.91 6.70 14.94
CA ASP A 61 0.67 5.27 14.73
C ASP A 61 -0.33 4.97 13.60
N THR A 62 -0.78 6.01 12.87
CA THR A 62 -1.73 5.83 11.78
C THR A 62 -1.04 5.21 10.58
N ALA A 63 -1.40 3.96 10.29
CA ALA A 63 -1.03 3.34 9.04
C ALA A 63 -1.73 4.00 7.86
N ILE A 64 -0.99 4.12 6.76
CA ILE A 64 -1.47 4.68 5.49
C ILE A 64 -1.03 3.74 4.37
N ALA A 65 -1.95 3.43 3.46
CA ALA A 65 -1.58 2.90 2.15
C ALA A 65 -2.27 3.70 1.04
N GLY A 66 -1.60 3.78 -0.10
CA GLY A 66 -2.12 4.44 -1.29
C GLY A 66 -2.21 3.46 -2.43
N TYR A 67 -3.24 3.61 -3.25
CA TYR A 67 -3.35 2.92 -4.53
C TYR A 67 -3.52 3.96 -5.63
N GLY A 68 -2.72 3.80 -6.69
CA GLY A 68 -2.85 4.54 -7.92
C GLY A 68 -2.98 3.58 -9.08
N ASN A 69 -4.04 3.71 -9.88
CA ASN A 69 -4.19 2.88 -11.06
C ASN A 69 -3.18 3.31 -12.14
N GLN A 70 -2.53 2.34 -12.78
CA GLN A 70 -1.62 2.59 -13.90
C GLN A 70 -2.44 2.83 -15.17
N CYS A 71 -2.97 4.02 -15.35
CA CYS A 71 -3.57 4.41 -16.63
C CYS A 71 -3.32 5.88 -16.97
N HIS A 72 -3.60 6.24 -18.23
CA HIS A 72 -3.47 7.60 -18.76
C HIS A 72 -4.34 8.62 -17.99
N GLU A 73 -4.19 9.91 -18.32
CA GLU A 73 -4.67 11.10 -17.60
C GLU A 73 -6.08 11.02 -16.95
N SER A 74 -7.01 10.22 -17.50
CA SER A 74 -8.39 10.06 -17.03
C SER A 74 -8.59 9.19 -15.79
N CYS A 75 -7.55 8.57 -15.23
CA CYS A 75 -7.70 7.62 -14.12
C CYS A 75 -7.40 8.15 -12.71
N GLN A 76 -6.95 9.40 -12.58
CA GLN A 76 -6.54 9.93 -11.27
C GLN A 76 -7.67 9.90 -10.24
N GLU A 77 -8.91 10.03 -10.69
CA GLU A 77 -10.13 9.96 -9.88
C GLU A 77 -10.31 8.60 -9.18
N ALA A 78 -9.77 7.53 -9.74
CA ALA A 78 -9.80 6.19 -9.14
C ALA A 78 -8.68 5.96 -8.11
N ASN A 79 -7.72 6.88 -7.97
CA ASN A 79 -6.68 6.76 -6.97
C ASN A 79 -7.27 7.05 -5.59
N PHE A 80 -6.96 6.19 -4.63
CA PHE A 80 -7.44 6.32 -3.27
C PHE A 80 -6.32 6.11 -2.27
N MET A 81 -6.56 6.54 -1.04
CA MET A 81 -5.75 6.20 0.11
C MET A 81 -6.63 5.57 1.17
N VAL A 82 -6.06 4.65 1.93
CA VAL A 82 -6.68 4.07 3.11
C VAL A 82 -5.86 4.48 4.32
N PHE A 83 -6.54 4.77 5.41
CA PHE A 83 -5.91 5.17 6.66
C PHE A 83 -6.81 4.78 7.82
N ARG A 84 -6.22 4.63 9.00
CA ARG A 84 -6.99 4.50 10.22
C ARG A 84 -7.41 5.88 10.72
N ASN A 85 -8.69 6.11 10.90
CA ASN A 85 -9.20 7.37 11.43
C ASN A 85 -8.99 7.42 12.94
N GLU A 86 -8.45 8.53 13.43
CA GLU A 86 -8.14 8.71 14.85
C GLU A 86 -9.37 8.85 15.75
N ASN A 87 -10.50 9.33 15.21
CA ASN A 87 -11.68 9.66 15.99
C ASN A 87 -12.52 8.42 16.33
N ASP A 88 -12.60 7.46 15.41
CA ASP A 88 -13.41 6.24 15.55
C ASP A 88 -12.58 4.94 15.52
N GLY A 89 -11.28 5.03 15.23
CA GLY A 89 -10.37 3.90 15.10
C GLY A 89 -10.60 3.05 13.87
N GLN A 90 -11.52 3.42 12.97
CA GLN A 90 -11.94 2.64 11.81
C GLN A 90 -11.05 2.88 10.60
N THR A 91 -11.02 1.92 9.67
CA THR A 91 -10.41 2.13 8.36
C THR A 91 -11.31 3.01 7.49
N HIS A 92 -10.73 4.12 7.04
CA HIS A 92 -11.37 5.09 6.16
C HIS A 92 -10.67 5.08 4.81
N VAL A 93 -11.45 5.25 3.75
CA VAL A 93 -10.95 5.36 2.37
C VAL A 93 -11.22 6.76 1.85
N GLY A 94 -10.17 7.46 1.43
CA GLY A 94 -10.27 8.80 0.85
C GLY A 94 -9.91 8.79 -0.63
N TYR A 95 -10.67 9.54 -1.44
CA TYR A 95 -10.43 9.76 -2.88
C TYR A 95 -9.90 11.19 -3.10
N PRO A 96 -8.58 11.41 -3.04
CA PRO A 96 -8.01 12.76 -3.00
C PRO A 96 -8.09 13.55 -4.32
N TYR A 97 -8.58 12.94 -5.40
CA TYR A 97 -8.55 13.52 -6.76
C TYR A 97 -9.93 13.73 -7.41
N THR A 98 -11.03 13.37 -6.74
CA THR A 98 -12.39 13.54 -7.28
C THR A 98 -13.00 14.88 -6.85
N GLU A 99 -13.44 15.71 -7.80
CA GLU A 99 -14.21 16.94 -7.51
C GLU A 99 -15.69 16.61 -7.17
N GLU A 100 -16.26 15.59 -7.80
CA GLU A 100 -17.68 15.19 -7.69
C GLU A 100 -17.98 14.34 -6.44
N TRP A 101 -17.06 13.46 -6.04
CA TRP A 101 -17.19 12.58 -4.86
C TRP A 101 -16.69 13.21 -3.57
N GLY A 102 -16.80 14.55 -3.47
CA GLY A 102 -16.26 15.37 -2.41
C GLY A 102 -16.16 14.65 -1.07
N PHE A 103 -14.94 14.47 -0.58
CA PHE A 103 -14.62 14.14 0.81
C PHE A 103 -15.42 12.99 1.45
N SER A 104 -15.88 12.00 0.68
CA SER A 104 -16.57 10.86 1.26
C SER A 104 -15.55 9.86 1.78
N THR A 105 -15.30 9.92 3.09
CA THR A 105 -14.73 8.80 3.82
C THR A 105 -15.83 7.77 4.01
N PHE A 106 -15.67 6.61 3.39
CA PHE A 106 -16.57 5.49 3.65
C PHE A 106 -15.94 4.64 4.74
N PRO A 107 -16.64 4.39 5.88
CA PRO A 107 -16.20 3.35 6.78
C PRO A 107 -16.28 2.03 6.02
N SER A 108 -15.16 1.33 5.90
CA SER A 108 -15.13 0.02 5.26
C SER A 108 -15.74 -0.99 6.22
N GLU A 109 -17.05 -1.31 6.08
CA GLU A 109 -17.80 -2.25 6.95
C GLU A 109 -17.53 -2.11 8.48
N ALA A 110 -17.03 -0.96 8.94
CA ALA A 110 -16.51 -0.73 10.30
C ALA A 110 -15.44 -1.75 10.77
N ILE A 111 -14.45 -2.05 9.93
CA ILE A 111 -13.21 -2.70 10.37
C ILE A 111 -12.15 -1.64 10.61
N GLY A 112 -11.52 -1.66 11.79
CA GLY A 112 -10.37 -0.83 12.13
C GLY A 112 -9.11 -1.68 12.18
N ALA A 113 -8.01 -1.16 11.62
CA ALA A 113 -6.72 -1.81 11.75
C ALA A 113 -6.21 -1.78 13.20
N ASP A 114 -5.54 -2.85 13.65
CA ASP A 114 -4.89 -2.89 14.96
C ASP A 114 -3.84 -1.76 15.08
N ASN A 115 -3.60 -1.29 16.31
CA ASN A 115 -2.68 -0.17 16.57
C ASN A 115 -1.30 -0.42 15.96
N GLY A 116 -0.78 0.57 15.22
CA GLY A 116 0.54 0.54 14.61
C GLY A 116 0.69 -0.45 13.44
N THR A 117 -0.34 -1.21 13.08
CA THR A 117 -0.24 -2.20 12.01
C THR A 117 -0.45 -1.56 10.63
N ALA A 118 0.42 -1.88 9.67
CA ALA A 118 0.35 -1.28 8.34
C ALA A 118 -0.82 -1.83 7.49
N TYR A 119 -1.16 -1.09 6.43
CA TYR A 119 -2.02 -1.56 5.35
C TYR A 119 -1.16 -1.98 4.15
N ALA A 120 -1.60 -2.99 3.40
CA ALA A 120 -1.04 -3.28 2.08
C ALA A 120 -2.15 -3.35 1.03
N ILE A 121 -1.96 -2.70 -0.12
CA ILE A 121 -2.94 -2.69 -1.21
C ILE A 121 -2.30 -3.25 -2.48
N VAL A 122 -3.00 -4.16 -3.16
CA VAL A 122 -2.55 -4.74 -4.43
C VAL A 122 -3.70 -4.82 -5.44
N PRO A 123 -3.41 -4.70 -6.75
CA PRO A 123 -4.40 -5.01 -7.78
C PRO A 123 -4.72 -6.51 -7.78
N ILE A 124 -5.95 -6.88 -8.11
CA ILE A 124 -6.39 -8.28 -8.20
C ILE A 124 -7.27 -8.45 -9.44
N LEU A 125 -7.45 -9.71 -9.87
CA LEU A 125 -8.42 -10.01 -10.93
C LEU A 125 -9.84 -9.68 -10.49
N GLN A 126 -10.65 -9.42 -11.51
CA GLN A 126 -12.08 -9.31 -11.39
C GLN A 126 -12.68 -10.56 -10.77
N LEU A 127 -13.33 -10.38 -9.63
CA LEU A 127 -14.18 -11.38 -9.03
C LEU A 127 -15.57 -11.16 -9.66
N SER A 128 -16.07 -12.06 -10.52
CA SER A 128 -17.41 -11.99 -11.16
C SER A 128 -17.56 -11.05 -12.39
N THR A 129 -18.79 -10.64 -12.73
CA THR A 129 -19.22 -9.87 -13.93
C THR A 129 -18.94 -8.35 -13.87
N ASP A 130 -18.10 -7.92 -12.95
CA ASP A 130 -17.91 -6.50 -12.63
C ASP A 130 -16.97 -5.69 -13.53
N GLU A 131 -17.47 -4.58 -14.08
CA GLU A 131 -16.84 -3.87 -15.20
C GLU A 131 -15.53 -3.09 -14.91
N TYR A 132 -15.06 -3.02 -13.66
CA TYR A 132 -13.95 -2.15 -13.24
C TYR A 132 -12.85 -2.88 -12.44
N PRO A 133 -11.58 -2.44 -12.52
CA PRO A 133 -10.45 -3.17 -11.95
C PRO A 133 -10.51 -3.25 -10.42
N TYR A 134 -10.06 -4.39 -9.89
CA TYR A 134 -10.19 -4.71 -8.49
C TYR A 134 -8.89 -4.58 -7.71
N VAL A 135 -9.05 -4.20 -6.45
CA VAL A 135 -7.99 -4.00 -5.47
C VAL A 135 -8.34 -4.78 -4.22
N ALA A 136 -7.35 -5.44 -3.63
CA ALA A 136 -7.43 -6.01 -2.29
C ALA A 136 -6.56 -5.18 -1.35
N MET A 137 -7.11 -4.94 -0.17
CA MET A 137 -6.45 -4.35 0.98
C MET A 137 -6.28 -5.44 2.05
N TYR A 138 -5.08 -5.54 2.60
CA TYR A 138 -4.76 -6.39 3.73
C TYR A 138 -4.42 -5.53 4.94
N LEU A 139 -4.95 -5.92 6.08
CA LEU A 139 -4.77 -5.26 7.37
C LEU A 139 -4.83 -6.30 8.49
N SER A 140 -4.26 -5.95 9.64
CA SER A 140 -4.55 -6.68 10.88
C SER A 140 -5.79 -6.10 11.54
N ALA A 141 -6.74 -6.93 11.95
CA ALA A 141 -7.84 -6.52 12.80
C ALA A 141 -8.18 -7.64 13.79
N GLU A 142 -8.26 -7.30 15.08
CA GLU A 142 -8.44 -8.26 16.17
C GLU A 142 -7.31 -9.30 16.19
N SER A 143 -6.07 -8.86 15.94
CA SER A 143 -4.86 -9.68 15.85
C SER A 143 -4.94 -10.77 14.77
N LYS A 144 -5.75 -10.57 13.73
CA LYS A 144 -5.88 -11.49 12.61
C LYS A 144 -5.69 -10.77 11.29
N LEU A 145 -5.06 -11.44 10.34
CA LEU A 145 -4.97 -10.93 8.98
C LEU A 145 -6.37 -10.96 8.32
N LYS A 146 -6.79 -9.82 7.79
CA LYS A 146 -8.05 -9.66 7.04
C LYS A 146 -7.76 -9.20 5.62
N GLU A 147 -8.62 -9.61 4.70
CA GLU A 147 -8.64 -9.12 3.34
C GLU A 147 -9.96 -8.38 3.11
N MET A 148 -9.87 -7.13 2.70
CA MET A 148 -10.98 -6.38 2.17
C MET A 148 -10.77 -6.16 0.68
N TYR A 149 -11.82 -6.22 -0.11
CA TYR A 149 -11.75 -5.89 -1.53
C TYR A 149 -12.80 -4.85 -1.86
N PHE A 150 -12.48 -3.96 -2.78
CA PHE A 150 -13.48 -3.07 -3.35
C PHE A 150 -14.38 -3.89 -4.27
N ALA A 151 -15.69 -3.68 -4.29
CA ALA A 151 -16.65 -4.37 -5.16
C ALA A 151 -17.62 -3.35 -5.77
N GLN A 152 -17.89 -3.45 -7.08
CA GLN A 152 -18.75 -2.52 -7.81
C GLN A 152 -20.08 -3.14 -8.27
N GLU A 153 -20.43 -4.37 -7.84
CA GLU A 153 -21.59 -5.14 -8.35
C GLU A 153 -22.91 -4.36 -8.44
N ARG A 154 -23.19 -3.39 -7.56
CA ARG A 154 -24.35 -2.45 -7.62
C ARG A 154 -24.16 -1.17 -6.81
N GLU A 155 -23.26 -1.20 -5.83
CA GLU A 155 -22.90 -0.09 -4.95
C GLU A 155 -21.38 -0.17 -4.78
N GLN A 156 -20.69 0.94 -4.99
CA GLN A 156 -19.26 1.06 -4.72
C GLN A 156 -19.01 0.87 -3.23
N LYS A 157 -18.55 -0.32 -2.82
CA LYS A 157 -18.27 -0.60 -1.41
C LYS A 157 -17.11 -1.54 -1.22
N TRP A 158 -16.40 -1.31 -0.12
CA TRP A 158 -15.43 -2.26 0.41
C TRP A 158 -16.19 -3.40 1.10
N LYS A 159 -15.82 -4.63 0.77
CA LYS A 159 -16.40 -5.86 1.33
C LYS A 159 -15.29 -6.66 2.01
N LEU A 160 -15.59 -7.26 3.15
CA LEU A 160 -14.73 -8.27 3.76
C LEU A 160 -14.76 -9.56 2.91
N SER A 161 -13.61 -10.14 2.63
CA SER A 161 -13.53 -11.44 1.96
C SER A 161 -13.72 -12.61 2.94
N ASN A 162 -13.83 -13.82 2.41
CA ASN A 162 -13.84 -15.05 3.19
C ASN A 162 -12.44 -15.62 3.45
N MET A 163 -11.39 -14.79 3.34
CA MET A 163 -10.02 -15.20 3.69
C MET A 163 -9.99 -15.76 5.12
N ASN A 164 -9.52 -16.99 5.23
CA ASN A 164 -9.45 -17.71 6.50
C ASN A 164 -8.05 -18.30 6.66
N VAL A 165 -7.20 -17.53 7.32
CA VAL A 165 -5.84 -17.90 7.74
C VAL A 165 -5.78 -17.85 9.26
N ASN A 166 -5.06 -18.79 9.87
CA ASN A 166 -4.80 -18.89 11.30
C ASN A 166 -3.45 -18.23 11.67
N LEU A 167 -3.15 -17.09 11.07
CA LEU A 167 -2.06 -16.20 11.49
C LEU A 167 -2.55 -15.26 12.59
N THR A 168 -1.84 -15.28 13.72
CA THR A 168 -1.96 -14.24 14.75
C THR A 168 -0.98 -13.12 14.40
N ILE A 169 -1.48 -11.89 14.35
CA ILE A 169 -0.69 -10.72 13.95
C ILE A 169 -0.42 -9.86 15.18
N ASP A 170 0.85 -9.56 15.40
CA ASP A 170 1.29 -8.76 16.55
C ASP A 170 0.90 -7.28 16.36
N ALA A 171 0.68 -6.60 17.47
CA ALA A 171 0.49 -5.15 17.43
C ALA A 171 1.76 -4.47 16.89
N GLY A 172 1.62 -3.51 15.98
CA GLY A 172 2.75 -2.85 15.33
C GLY A 172 3.37 -3.63 14.16
N SER A 173 2.90 -4.85 13.84
CA SER A 173 3.36 -5.59 12.65
C SER A 173 3.19 -4.79 11.36
N GLN A 174 4.20 -4.82 10.51
CA GLN A 174 4.17 -4.17 9.20
C GLN A 174 3.77 -5.18 8.14
N ILE A 175 2.99 -4.74 7.15
CA ILE A 175 2.37 -5.59 6.14
C ILE A 175 2.82 -5.11 4.76
N ALA A 176 3.29 -6.05 3.94
CA ALA A 176 3.51 -5.86 2.52
C ALA A 176 2.70 -6.90 1.75
N ALA A 177 2.25 -6.55 0.55
CA ALA A 177 1.59 -7.52 -0.30
C ALA A 177 2.00 -7.34 -1.75
N MET A 178 1.97 -8.45 -2.49
CA MET A 178 2.09 -8.47 -3.94
C MET A 178 1.05 -9.41 -4.51
N SER A 179 0.73 -9.17 -5.77
CA SER A 179 -0.15 -10.02 -6.56
C SER A 179 0.42 -10.14 -7.96
N TYR A 180 -0.01 -11.16 -8.69
CA TYR A 180 0.28 -11.32 -10.10
C TYR A 180 -0.69 -12.31 -10.71
N LEU A 181 -0.73 -12.31 -12.03
CA LEU A 181 -1.59 -13.17 -12.83
C LEU A 181 -0.75 -14.13 -13.63
N LEU A 182 -1.19 -15.37 -13.68
CA LEU A 182 -0.64 -16.40 -14.56
C LEU A 182 -1.80 -17.30 -14.99
N ASP A 183 -2.02 -17.43 -16.30
CA ASP A 183 -3.08 -18.25 -16.90
C ASP A 183 -4.48 -17.96 -16.33
N ASP A 184 -4.84 -16.68 -16.20
CA ASP A 184 -6.10 -16.19 -15.60
C ASP A 184 -6.32 -16.58 -14.13
N LEU A 185 -5.28 -17.10 -13.47
CA LEU A 185 -5.30 -17.43 -12.05
C LEU A 185 -4.66 -16.30 -11.25
N ARG A 186 -5.27 -16.00 -10.09
CA ARG A 186 -4.85 -14.93 -9.18
C ARG A 186 -3.89 -15.47 -8.12
N TYR A 187 -2.66 -14.97 -8.11
CA TYR A 187 -1.69 -15.28 -7.08
C TYR A 187 -1.48 -14.08 -6.17
N VAL A 188 -1.41 -14.33 -4.87
CA VAL A 188 -1.25 -13.29 -3.85
C VAL A 188 -0.27 -13.75 -2.78
N GLN A 189 0.59 -12.84 -2.33
CA GLN A 189 1.44 -13.03 -1.16
C GLN A 189 1.28 -11.81 -0.25
N VAL A 190 0.99 -12.07 1.03
CA VAL A 190 0.90 -11.06 2.09
C VAL A 190 1.94 -11.41 3.13
N LEU A 191 2.95 -10.55 3.27
CA LEU A 191 4.10 -10.70 4.15
C LEU A 191 3.89 -9.79 5.36
N VAL A 192 4.14 -10.33 6.56
CA VAL A 192 3.95 -9.60 7.81
C VAL A 192 5.17 -9.77 8.70
N THR A 193 5.69 -8.67 9.26
CA THR A 193 6.81 -8.72 10.22
C THR A 193 6.32 -9.13 11.61
N HIS A 194 7.14 -9.91 12.33
CA HIS A 194 6.80 -10.49 13.64
C HIS A 194 7.50 -9.74 14.79
N GLU A 195 6.94 -9.81 16.01
CA GLU A 195 7.52 -9.14 17.20
C GLU A 195 8.85 -9.73 17.67
N ASP A 196 9.07 -11.01 17.42
CA ASP A 196 10.34 -11.71 17.70
C ASP A 196 11.36 -11.62 16.55
N GLY A 197 11.00 -10.91 15.47
CA GLY A 197 11.80 -10.84 14.24
C GLY A 197 11.36 -11.85 13.19
N GLY A 198 11.85 -11.62 11.97
CA GLY A 198 11.49 -12.41 10.80
C GLY A 198 10.16 -12.02 10.17
N VAL A 199 9.74 -12.84 9.20
CA VAL A 199 8.54 -12.61 8.38
C VAL A 199 7.66 -13.86 8.36
N MET A 200 6.36 -13.66 8.59
CA MET A 200 5.30 -14.63 8.31
C MET A 200 4.57 -14.29 7.02
N MET A 201 3.85 -15.24 6.44
CA MET A 201 3.19 -15.04 5.15
C MET A 201 1.85 -15.77 5.06
N ALA A 202 0.84 -15.07 4.57
CA ALA A 202 -0.35 -15.67 3.97
C ALA A 202 -0.24 -15.62 2.44
N TYR A 203 -0.73 -16.63 1.74
CA TYR A 203 -0.65 -16.68 0.29
C TYR A 203 -1.84 -17.40 -0.34
N LEU A 204 -2.15 -17.00 -1.57
CA LEU A 204 -3.13 -17.63 -2.45
C LEU A 204 -2.42 -18.13 -3.71
N ASP A 205 -2.56 -19.42 -3.99
CA ASP A 205 -1.90 -20.12 -5.09
C ASP A 205 -2.84 -20.36 -6.28
N GLY A 206 -3.66 -19.36 -6.66
CA GLY A 206 -4.39 -19.23 -7.93
C GLY A 206 -5.40 -20.29 -8.37
N GLY A 207 -5.21 -21.57 -8.07
CA GLY A 207 -6.01 -22.68 -8.56
C GLY A 207 -7.45 -22.67 -8.04
N PRO A 208 -8.39 -23.24 -8.79
CA PRO A 208 -9.82 -23.18 -8.47
C PRO A 208 -10.19 -23.82 -7.12
N ASP A 209 -9.40 -24.81 -6.67
CA ASP A 209 -9.57 -25.51 -5.39
C ASP A 209 -8.53 -25.07 -4.34
N LYS A 210 -7.76 -24.01 -4.61
CA LYS A 210 -6.73 -23.51 -3.69
C LYS A 210 -7.34 -22.46 -2.78
N HIS A 211 -7.39 -22.80 -1.50
CA HIS A 211 -7.69 -21.84 -0.46
C HIS A 211 -6.44 -21.04 -0.08
N TRP A 212 -6.66 -19.96 0.67
CA TRP A 212 -5.59 -19.29 1.37
C TRP A 212 -4.82 -20.29 2.25
N ALA A 213 -3.51 -20.15 2.23
CA ALA A 213 -2.58 -20.89 3.08
C ALA A 213 -1.64 -19.92 3.78
N GLU A 214 -0.90 -20.42 4.75
CA GLU A 214 0.01 -19.60 5.54
C GLU A 214 1.29 -20.34 5.93
N THR A 215 2.30 -19.56 6.33
CA THR A 215 3.49 -20.01 7.03
C THR A 215 3.87 -18.97 8.07
N THR A 216 4.29 -19.44 9.25
CA THR A 216 4.75 -18.56 10.35
C THR A 216 6.22 -18.15 10.19
N SER A 217 6.92 -18.70 9.20
CA SER A 217 8.30 -18.34 8.89
C SER A 217 8.53 -18.44 7.38
N VAL A 218 9.09 -17.38 6.81
CA VAL A 218 9.51 -17.32 5.42
C VAL A 218 11.02 -17.55 5.34
N SER A 219 11.40 -18.62 4.66
CA SER A 219 12.81 -19.00 4.55
C SER A 219 13.64 -17.90 3.89
N GLY A 220 14.77 -17.55 4.53
CA GLY A 220 15.67 -16.49 4.09
C GLY A 220 15.29 -15.09 4.57
N MET A 221 14.20 -14.93 5.30
CA MET A 221 13.75 -13.66 5.90
C MET A 221 13.71 -13.71 7.43
N GLU A 222 14.41 -14.66 8.06
CA GLU A 222 14.42 -14.85 9.52
C GLU A 222 15.13 -13.70 10.26
N ASP A 223 16.08 -13.04 9.60
CA ASP A 223 16.90 -11.97 10.18
C ASP A 223 16.29 -10.55 10.04
N VAL A 224 15.05 -10.46 9.51
CA VAL A 224 14.32 -9.20 9.40
C VAL A 224 14.08 -8.62 10.80
N ILE A 225 14.42 -7.33 10.97
CA ILE A 225 14.30 -6.62 12.25
C ILE A 225 12.84 -6.68 12.73
N PRO A 226 12.61 -7.00 14.02
CA PRO A 226 11.26 -7.06 14.60
C PRO A 226 10.41 -5.83 14.32
N LEU A 227 9.16 -6.05 13.92
CA LEU A 227 8.15 -5.01 13.61
C LEU A 227 8.62 -3.92 12.63
N SER A 228 9.71 -4.17 11.89
CA SER A 228 10.29 -3.17 10.99
C SER A 228 9.46 -3.03 9.72
N PRO A 229 9.55 -1.89 9.01
CA PRO A 229 8.87 -1.70 7.73
C PRO A 229 9.26 -2.77 6.71
N ILE A 230 8.26 -3.25 5.99
CA ILE A 230 8.41 -4.15 4.85
C ILE A 230 7.62 -3.59 3.66
N ALA A 231 8.17 -3.75 2.46
CA ALA A 231 7.52 -3.34 1.21
C ALA A 231 7.67 -4.44 0.16
N ALA A 232 6.68 -4.55 -0.72
CA ALA A 232 6.70 -5.50 -1.82
C ALA A 232 6.19 -4.84 -3.10
N ASN A 233 6.65 -5.32 -4.25
CA ASN A 233 6.18 -4.87 -5.55
C ASN A 233 5.68 -6.01 -6.43
N GLN A 234 4.98 -5.65 -7.50
CA GLN A 234 4.37 -6.58 -8.45
C GLN A 234 5.41 -7.35 -9.30
N ALA A 235 6.68 -6.89 -9.31
CA ALA A 235 7.79 -7.59 -9.94
C ALA A 235 8.36 -8.71 -9.05
N GLY A 236 7.73 -9.01 -7.91
CA GLY A 236 8.17 -10.05 -6.98
C GLY A 236 9.38 -9.67 -6.15
N ARG A 237 9.65 -8.36 -5.96
CA ARG A 237 10.68 -7.90 -5.04
C ARG A 237 10.08 -7.58 -3.67
N VAL A 238 10.84 -7.88 -2.63
CA VAL A 238 10.53 -7.54 -1.24
C VAL A 238 11.71 -6.75 -0.67
N TYR A 239 11.41 -5.73 0.11
CA TYR A 239 12.38 -4.90 0.79
C TYR A 239 12.03 -4.83 2.27
N ALA A 240 12.99 -5.08 3.15
CA ALA A 240 12.83 -5.03 4.60
C ALA A 240 14.15 -4.61 5.25
N LEU A 241 14.14 -4.35 6.56
CA LEU A 241 15.34 -4.00 7.31
C LEU A 241 15.97 -5.25 7.94
N GLU A 242 17.27 -5.41 7.78
CA GLU A 242 18.10 -6.38 8.53
C GLU A 242 19.26 -5.66 9.23
N ASN A 243 19.79 -6.26 10.29
CA ASN A 243 21.03 -5.78 10.90
C ASN A 243 22.24 -6.37 10.15
N VAL A 244 22.88 -5.55 9.32
CA VAL A 244 24.09 -5.92 8.57
C VAL A 244 25.29 -5.29 9.26
N ASN A 245 26.18 -6.11 9.82
CA ASN A 245 27.35 -5.66 10.58
C ASN A 245 27.00 -4.67 11.73
N GLY A 246 25.85 -4.87 12.36
CA GLY A 246 25.36 -4.03 13.46
C GLY A 246 24.70 -2.71 13.02
N THR A 247 24.46 -2.51 11.72
CA THR A 247 23.73 -1.35 11.19
C THR A 247 22.46 -1.82 10.49
N PRO A 248 21.29 -1.19 10.73
CA PRO A 248 20.09 -1.45 9.95
C PRO A 248 20.29 -1.05 8.48
N GLU A 249 20.15 -2.01 7.57
CA GLU A 249 20.22 -1.80 6.12
C GLU A 249 18.96 -2.32 5.44
N ILE A 250 18.56 -1.67 4.34
CA ILE A 250 17.49 -2.18 3.48
C ILE A 250 18.06 -3.36 2.69
N VAL A 251 17.46 -4.52 2.85
CA VAL A 251 17.82 -5.73 2.12
C VAL A 251 16.74 -6.04 1.10
N GLU A 252 17.14 -6.60 -0.04
CA GLU A 252 16.24 -7.01 -1.11
C GLU A 252 16.13 -8.53 -1.19
N TRP A 253 14.92 -9.02 -1.45
CA TRP A 253 14.64 -10.37 -1.85
C TRP A 253 13.90 -10.41 -3.17
N LYS A 254 14.09 -11.50 -3.91
CA LYS A 254 13.39 -11.80 -5.15
C LYS A 254 12.61 -13.09 -5.01
N ARG A 255 11.32 -13.07 -5.35
CA ARG A 255 10.51 -14.27 -5.46
C ARG A 255 11.08 -15.20 -6.53
N ASN A 256 11.27 -16.47 -6.19
CA ASN A 256 11.80 -17.49 -7.11
C ASN A 256 10.70 -18.43 -7.63
N SER A 257 9.60 -18.56 -6.90
CA SER A 257 8.45 -19.38 -7.28
C SER A 257 7.48 -18.63 -8.20
N THR A 258 6.83 -19.36 -9.10
CA THR A 258 5.70 -18.86 -9.92
C THR A 258 4.37 -19.51 -9.55
N THR A 259 4.41 -20.67 -8.88
CA THR A 259 3.24 -21.39 -8.34
C THR A 259 3.65 -22.11 -7.06
N GLY A 260 2.67 -22.62 -6.30
CA GLY A 260 2.88 -23.32 -5.04
C GLY A 260 3.18 -22.37 -3.87
N THR A 261 3.78 -22.92 -2.82
CA THR A 261 4.24 -22.15 -1.66
C THR A 261 5.32 -21.15 -2.10
N PRO A 262 5.13 -19.84 -1.90
CA PRO A 262 6.08 -18.84 -2.35
C PRO A 262 7.45 -19.00 -1.68
N SER A 263 8.52 -18.82 -2.45
CA SER A 263 9.90 -18.81 -1.96
C SER A 263 10.66 -17.58 -2.43
N PHE A 264 11.61 -17.13 -1.61
CA PHE A 264 12.36 -15.89 -1.81
C PHE A 264 13.85 -16.13 -1.74
N GLU A 265 14.58 -15.57 -2.69
CA GLU A 265 16.04 -15.52 -2.71
C GLU A 265 16.48 -14.17 -2.16
N ARG A 266 17.30 -14.18 -1.09
CA ARG A 266 17.91 -12.98 -0.53
C ARG A 266 19.02 -12.48 -1.46
N LEU A 267 18.92 -11.24 -1.92
CA LEU A 267 19.91 -10.61 -2.80
C LEU A 267 20.94 -9.78 -2.05
N GLY A 268 20.65 -9.41 -0.81
CA GLY A 268 21.53 -8.63 0.06
C GLY A 268 21.15 -7.15 0.12
N PRO A 269 22.01 -6.32 0.73
CA PRO A 269 21.73 -4.90 0.92
C PRO A 269 21.55 -4.13 -0.38
N VAL A 270 20.57 -3.23 -0.39
CA VAL A 270 20.33 -2.28 -1.48
C VAL A 270 21.38 -1.18 -1.40
N THR A 271 22.37 -1.25 -2.28
CA THR A 271 23.34 -0.16 -2.42
C THR A 271 22.79 0.87 -3.41
N PRO A 272 22.53 2.13 -3.01
CA PRO A 272 22.19 3.16 -3.98
C PRO A 272 23.35 3.32 -4.96
N THR A 273 23.07 3.31 -6.26
CA THR A 273 24.09 3.63 -7.27
C THR A 273 24.62 5.04 -6.97
N PRO A 274 25.94 5.25 -6.86
CA PRO A 274 26.47 6.59 -6.68
C PRO A 274 26.01 7.47 -7.84
N THR A 275 25.31 8.56 -7.50
CA THR A 275 24.95 9.60 -8.46
C THR A 275 26.24 10.28 -8.93
N THR A 276 26.63 10.03 -10.18
CA THR A 276 27.68 10.77 -10.89
C THR A 276 27.15 12.06 -11.47
#